data_AF-A0A1Y2ZXT9-F1
#
_entry.id   AF-A0A1Y2ZXT9-F1
#
_cell.length_a   1.000
_cell.length_b   1.000
_cell.length_c   1.000
_cell.angle_alpha   90.00
_cell.angle_beta   90.00
_cell.angle_gamma   90.00
#
_symmetry.space_group_name_H-M   'P 1'
#
loop_
_entity.id
_entity.type
_entity.pdbx_description
1 polymer ?
#
loop_
_entity_poly.entity_id
_entity_poly.type
_entity_poly.pdbx_seq_one_letter_code
_entity_poly.pdbx_strand_id
1 'polypeptide(L)'
;MKLFRTQLKDPLRHYVVHLPNEESLSSFGRTEFSKLHDQHWMIEQYHRTIKQVCHIEHFQVRGKVAIKNHLFAAFVATMHLQRLLSQK
;
A
#
# COMPACT_ATOMS: atom_id res chain seq x y z
N MET A 1 3.19 23.56 5.28
CA MET A 1 3.41 22.39 4.40
C MET A 1 4.91 22.08 4.36
N LYS A 2 5.32 20.81 4.27
CA LYS A 2 6.73 20.39 4.13
C LYS A 2 6.91 19.48 2.91
N LEU A 3 8.03 19.64 2.19
CA LEU A 3 8.39 18.84 1.02
C LEU A 3 9.50 17.85 1.38
N PHE A 4 9.27 16.57 1.09
CA PHE A 4 10.25 15.50 1.27
C PHE A 4 10.60 14.88 -0.08
N ARG A 5 11.85 14.44 -0.23
CA ARG A 5 12.35 13.79 -1.43
C ARG A 5 12.94 12.42 -1.11
N THR A 6 12.51 11.41 -1.87
CA THR A 6 12.97 10.03 -1.73
C THR A 6 13.55 9.55 -3.07
N GLN A 7 14.69 8.85 -2.99
CA GLN A 7 15.31 8.14 -4.11
C GLN A 7 14.97 6.66 -3.95
N LEU A 8 14.13 6.11 -4.82
CA LEU A 8 13.76 4.69 -4.78
C LEU A 8 14.26 3.96 -6.04
N LYS A 9 13.89 4.49 -7.22
CA LYS A 9 14.41 4.21 -8.56
C LYS A 9 14.26 5.48 -9.38
N ASP A 10 15.02 5.65 -10.45
CA ASP A 10 14.88 6.79 -11.37
C ASP A 10 13.43 6.80 -11.93
N PRO A 11 12.59 7.85 -11.74
CA PRO A 11 12.88 9.21 -11.26
C PRO A 11 12.63 9.49 -9.76
N LEU A 12 13.18 10.62 -9.29
CA LEU A 12 12.98 11.19 -7.95
C LEU A 12 11.49 11.35 -7.59
N ARG A 13 11.10 10.85 -6.40
CA ARG A 13 9.73 11.01 -5.88
C ARG A 13 9.68 12.15 -4.86
N HIS A 14 8.75 13.07 -5.07
CA HIS A 14 8.49 14.23 -4.22
C HIS A 14 7.19 14.00 -3.45
N TYR A 15 7.25 14.17 -2.13
CA TYR A 15 6.13 13.97 -1.22
C TYR A 15 5.82 15.26 -0.49
N VAL A 16 4.55 15.62 -0.47
CA VAL A 16 4.05 16.77 0.27
C VAL A 16 3.38 16.26 1.53
N VAL A 17 3.81 16.79 2.67
CA VAL A 17 3.14 16.57 3.96
C VAL A 17 2.49 17.88 4.40
N HIS A 18 1.19 17.79 4.68
CA HIS A 18 0.42 18.84 5.32
C HIS A 18 -0.11 18.31 6.65
N LEU A 19 0.15 19.07 7.72
CA LEU A 19 -0.41 18.85 9.04
C LEU A 19 -1.15 20.14 9.43
N PRO A 20 -2.34 20.04 10.04
CA PRO A 20 -3.17 21.20 10.34
C PRO A 20 -2.61 22.10 11.45
N ASN A 21 -1.75 21.56 12.33
CA ASN A 21 -1.10 22.32 13.40
C ASN A 21 0.34 22.68 13.00
N GLU A 22 0.70 23.97 13.05
CA GLU A 22 2.03 24.48 12.70
C GLU A 22 3.15 23.96 13.60
N GLU A 23 2.91 23.77 14.89
CA GLU A 23 3.90 23.20 15.83
C GLU A 23 4.17 21.71 15.56
N SER A 24 3.12 20.98 15.19
CA SER A 24 3.26 19.59 14.76
C SER A 24 4.01 19.49 13.42
N LEU A 25 3.78 20.46 12.53
CA LEU A 25 4.48 20.52 11.26
C LEU A 25 5.95 20.89 11.47
N SER A 26 6.28 21.83 12.36
CA SER A 26 7.67 22.25 12.60
C SER A 26 8.51 21.11 13.15
N SER A 27 7.97 20.32 14.09
CA SER A 27 8.58 19.13 14.66
C SER A 27 8.61 17.92 13.72
N PHE A 28 7.71 17.82 12.74
CA PHE A 28 7.68 16.71 11.78
C PHE A 28 8.96 16.64 10.91
N GLY A 29 9.83 15.69 11.23
CA GLY A 29 11.14 15.52 10.60
C GLY A 29 11.20 14.40 9.56
N ARG A 30 12.43 14.09 9.15
CA ARG A 30 12.72 13.02 8.18
C ARG A 30 12.40 11.62 8.74
N THR A 31 12.56 11.43 10.04
CA THR A 31 12.27 10.18 10.76
C THR A 31 10.79 9.83 10.73
N GLU A 32 9.94 10.80 11.03
CA GLU A 32 8.49 10.69 11.00
C GLU A 32 8.00 10.50 9.57
N PHE A 33 8.58 11.25 8.63
CA PHE A 33 8.32 11.05 7.21
C PHE A 33 8.66 9.62 6.77
N SER A 34 9.81 9.07 7.17
CA SER A 34 10.19 7.70 6.80
C SER A 34 9.18 6.69 7.33
N LYS A 35 8.79 6.80 8.61
CA LYS A 35 7.78 5.92 9.20
C LYS A 35 6.45 5.99 8.45
N LEU A 36 6.00 7.20 8.13
CA LEU A 36 4.76 7.42 7.39
C LEU A 36 4.85 6.88 5.96
N HIS A 37 6.00 7.07 5.31
CA HIS A 37 6.28 6.55 3.97
C HIS A 37 6.28 5.01 3.96
N ASP A 38 6.92 4.37 4.94
CA ASP A 38 6.95 2.92 5.09
C ASP A 38 5.53 2.37 5.32
N GLN A 39 4.73 3.00 6.18
CA GLN A 39 3.33 2.65 6.40
C GLN A 39 2.49 2.78 5.13
N HIS A 40 2.66 3.87 4.38
CA HIS A 40 2.00 4.05 3.08
C HIS A 40 2.42 2.94 2.11
N TRP A 41 3.71 2.60 2.07
CA TRP A 41 4.23 1.56 1.19
C TRP A 41 3.62 0.20 1.47
N MET A 42 3.28 -0.12 2.72
CA MET A 42 2.56 -1.36 3.05
C MET A 42 1.20 -1.47 2.34
N ILE A 43 0.51 -0.35 2.13
CA ILE A 43 -0.76 -0.31 1.37
C ILE A 43 -0.48 -0.60 -0.11
N GLU A 44 0.54 0.03 -0.69
CA GLU A 44 0.93 -0.23 -2.08
C GLU A 44 1.35 -1.70 -2.28
N GLN A 45 2.09 -2.27 -1.33
CA GLN A 45 2.49 -3.67 -1.35
C GLN A 45 1.29 -4.60 -1.24
N TYR A 46 0.30 -4.29 -0.38
CA TYR A 46 -0.95 -5.05 -0.29
C TYR A 46 -1.67 -5.08 -1.65
N HIS A 47 -1.83 -3.91 -2.29
CA HIS A 47 -2.44 -3.81 -3.63
C HIS A 47 -1.64 -4.57 -4.70
N ARG A 48 -0.31 -4.56 -4.60
CA ARG A 48 0.54 -5.29 -5.53
C ARG A 48 0.36 -6.80 -5.37
N THR A 49 0.35 -7.31 -4.15
CA THR A 49 0.15 -8.74 -3.87
C THR A 49 -1.20 -9.21 -4.39
N ILE A 50 -2.29 -8.50 -4.11
CA ILE A 50 -3.62 -8.94 -4.54
C ILE A 50 -3.78 -8.95 -6.07
N LYS A 51 -3.16 -7.98 -6.77
CA LYS A 51 -3.18 -7.90 -8.24
C LYS A 51 -2.27 -8.94 -8.90
N GLN A 52 -1.02 -9.02 -8.46
CA GLN A 52 0.03 -9.78 -9.13
C GLN A 52 0.09 -11.24 -8.69
N VAL A 53 -0.20 -11.54 -7.42
CA VAL A 53 -0.10 -12.90 -6.86
C VAL A 53 -1.48 -13.54 -6.72
N CYS A 54 -2.47 -12.80 -6.22
CA CYS A 54 -3.84 -13.33 -6.07
C CYS A 54 -4.70 -13.15 -7.33
N HIS A 55 -4.12 -12.59 -8.40
CA HIS A 55 -4.74 -12.48 -9.73
C HIS A 55 -6.17 -11.88 -9.73
N ILE A 56 -6.45 -10.92 -8.83
CA ILE A 56 -7.80 -10.36 -8.70
C ILE A 56 -8.34 -9.73 -10.00
N GLU A 57 -7.45 -9.24 -10.87
CA GLU A 57 -7.77 -8.57 -12.13
C GLU A 57 -7.80 -9.52 -13.35
N HIS A 58 -7.42 -10.80 -13.21
CA HIS A 58 -7.31 -11.73 -14.35
C HIS A 58 -8.59 -12.53 -14.64
N PHE A 59 -9.64 -12.37 -13.85
CA PHE A 59 -10.86 -13.14 -14.03
C PHE A 59 -11.66 -12.64 -15.25
N GLN A 60 -12.12 -13.55 -16.10
CA GLN A 60 -12.77 -13.22 -17.39
C GLN A 60 -14.30 -13.46 -17.39
N VAL A 61 -14.88 -13.86 -16.25
CA VAL A 61 -16.30 -14.19 -16.17
C VAL A 61 -17.16 -12.96 -15.91
N ARG A 62 -18.39 -12.91 -16.43
CA ARG A 62 -19.30 -11.76 -16.27
C ARG A 62 -20.47 -12.02 -15.31
N GLY A 63 -20.57 -13.22 -14.77
CA GLY A 63 -21.65 -13.60 -13.86
C GLY A 63 -21.47 -12.99 -12.47
N LYS A 64 -22.50 -12.32 -11.94
CA LYS A 64 -22.49 -11.65 -10.62
C LYS A 64 -21.95 -12.53 -9.48
N VAL A 65 -22.39 -13.79 -9.42
CA VAL A 65 -21.95 -14.73 -8.38
C VAL A 65 -20.47 -15.08 -8.55
N ALA A 66 -20.05 -15.37 -9.78
CA ALA A 66 -18.68 -15.73 -10.07
C ALA A 66 -17.70 -14.57 -9.80
N ILE A 67 -18.09 -13.33 -10.13
CA ILE A 67 -17.35 -12.11 -9.77
C ILE A 67 -17.15 -12.04 -8.25
N LYS A 68 -18.24 -12.17 -7.47
CA LYS A 68 -18.17 -12.09 -6.01
C LYS A 68 -17.30 -13.18 -5.41
N ASN A 69 -17.41 -14.40 -5.90
CA ASN A 69 -16.61 -15.53 -5.43
C ASN A 69 -15.12 -15.31 -5.73
N HIS A 70 -14.77 -14.79 -6.92
CA HIS A 70 -13.38 -14.48 -7.27
C HIS A 70 -12.79 -13.41 -6.36
N LEU A 71 -13.52 -12.31 -6.12
CA LEU A 71 -13.10 -11.24 -5.21
C LEU A 71 -12.87 -11.80 -3.81
N PHE A 72 -13.83 -12.57 -3.29
CA PHE A 72 -13.72 -13.20 -1.97
C PHE A 72 -12.48 -14.11 -1.87
N ALA A 73 -12.28 -14.99 -2.85
CA ALA A 73 -11.13 -15.89 -2.88
C ALA A 73 -9.80 -15.13 -2.93
N ALA A 74 -9.70 -14.07 -3.73
CA ALA A 74 -8.49 -13.24 -3.84
C ALA A 74 -8.16 -12.51 -2.52
N PHE A 75 -9.18 -11.98 -1.82
CA PHE A 75 -8.98 -11.36 -0.51
C PHE A 75 -8.52 -12.38 0.55
N VAL A 76 -9.19 -13.54 0.62
CA VAL A 76 -8.82 -14.62 1.55
C VAL A 76 -7.40 -15.11 1.27
N ALA A 77 -7.05 -15.34 0.01
CA ALA A 77 -5.69 -15.74 -0.38
C ALA A 77 -4.65 -14.71 0.06
N THR A 78 -4.93 -13.41 -0.08
CA THR A 78 -4.02 -12.34 0.35
C THR A 78 -3.78 -12.39 1.87
N MET A 79 -4.84 -12.58 2.66
CA MET A 79 -4.72 -12.70 4.13
C MET A 79 -3.94 -13.95 4.54
N HIS A 80 -4.15 -15.08 3.85
CA HIS A 80 -3.39 -16.31 4.11
C HIS A 80 -1.90 -16.12 3.80
N LEU A 81 -1.56 -15.50 2.67
CA LEU A 81 -0.16 -15.21 2.31
C LEU A 81 0.51 -14.30 3.35
N GLN A 82 -0.18 -13.23 3.78
CA GLN A 82 0.34 -12.35 4.84
C GLN A 82 0.60 -13.13 6.13
N ARG A 83 -0.33 -13.99 6.56
CA ARG A 83 -0.15 -14.81 7.77
C ARG A 83 1.06 -15.74 7.67
N LEU A 84 1.27 -16.38 6.52
CA LEU A 84 2.43 -17.26 6.29
C LEU A 84 3.75 -16.50 6.34
N LEU A 85 3.77 -15.26 5.85
CA LEU A 85 4.96 -14.41 5.88
C LEU A 85 5.26 -13.88 7.28
N SER A 86 4.23 -13.62 8.10
CA SER A 86 4.39 -13.18 9.50
C SER A 86 4.80 -14.30 10.47
N GLN A 87 4.78 -15.56 10.04
CA GLN A 87 5.17 -16.72 10.85
C GLN A 87 6.61 -17.21 10.58
N LYS A 88 7.34 -16.54 9.69
CA LYS A 88 8.77 -16.73 9.45
C LYS A 88 9.58 -15.73 10.24
#